data_AF-A0A3P6BMA1-F1
#
_entry.id   AF-A0A3P6BMA1-F1
#
_cell.length_a   1.000
_cell.length_b   1.000
_cell.length_c   1.000
_cell.angle_alpha   90.00
_cell.angle_beta   90.00
_cell.angle_gamma   90.00
#
_symmetry.space_group_name_H-M   'P 1'
#
loop_
_entity.id
_entity.type
_entity.pdbx_description
1 polymer ?
#
loop_
_entity_poly.entity_id
_entity_poly.type
_entity_poly.pdbx_seq_one_letter_code
_entity_poly.pdbx_strand_id
1 'polypeptide(L)'
;MSNDSSAEPAAGSSGSNENVTKIEPIRMPTIEEMRAQEVWNNCAVKSVASGVMGGGLGLMMGLFMGALDNPIMHDTMTGRQQFVYTAKQMGQRSWGSCKTFAVMGLVYSAAECIVEKARAKHDIINTAVAGCVTGGAMSARGGPKAACMGCVGFATFSVLIEKFFDRHT
;
A
#
# COMPACT_ATOMS: atom_id res chain seq x y z
N MET A 1 -23.25 -15.94 -9.67
CA MET A 1 -23.40 -15.14 -8.44
C MET A 1 -22.07 -15.12 -7.71
N SER A 2 -21.70 -13.95 -7.20
CA SER A 2 -20.42 -13.57 -6.57
C SER A 2 -19.35 -13.03 -7.53
N ASN A 3 -19.68 -11.85 -8.06
CA ASN A 3 -18.76 -10.76 -8.40
C ASN A 3 -18.25 -10.16 -7.09
N ASP A 4 -16.93 -9.96 -6.96
CA ASP A 4 -16.27 -8.79 -6.35
C ASP A 4 -14.81 -9.14 -6.09
N SER A 5 -13.88 -8.40 -6.71
CA SER A 5 -12.68 -7.84 -6.08
C SER A 5 -11.67 -7.39 -7.15
N SER A 6 -11.12 -6.20 -6.90
CA SER A 6 -9.90 -5.64 -7.50
C SER A 6 -10.05 -4.95 -8.86
N ALA A 7 -10.79 -3.84 -8.86
CA ALA A 7 -10.53 -2.76 -9.79
C ALA A 7 -9.36 -1.91 -9.25
N GLU A 8 -8.14 -2.22 -9.67
CA GLU A 8 -7.03 -1.25 -9.66
C GLU A 8 -7.29 -0.25 -10.80
N PRO A 9 -7.15 1.08 -10.58
CA PRO A 9 -7.15 2.00 -11.70
C PRO A 9 -5.78 1.88 -12.37
N ALA A 10 -5.80 1.33 -13.58
CA ALA A 10 -4.65 1.15 -14.44
C ALA A 10 -3.88 2.48 -14.61
N ALA A 11 -2.58 2.41 -14.28
CA ALA A 11 -1.59 3.37 -14.68
C ALA A 11 -1.55 3.46 -16.21
N GLY A 12 -1.53 4.69 -16.73
CA GLY A 12 -1.27 4.94 -18.14
C GLY A 12 0.17 4.59 -18.47
N SER A 13 0.37 3.89 -19.58
CA SER A 13 1.66 3.81 -20.28
C SER A 13 1.43 3.97 -21.78
N SER A 14 2.13 4.93 -22.35
CA SER A 14 2.15 5.23 -23.78
C SER A 14 3.09 4.27 -24.52
N GLY A 15 2.60 3.65 -25.59
CA GLY A 15 3.41 2.91 -26.56
C GLY A 15 2.88 3.15 -27.97
N SER A 16 3.61 3.95 -28.74
CA SER A 16 3.33 4.35 -30.11
C SER A 16 3.29 3.18 -31.10
N ASN A 17 2.19 3.06 -31.86
CA ASN A 17 2.22 2.48 -33.20
C ASN A 17 1.16 3.15 -34.09
N GLU A 18 1.62 3.57 -35.25
CA GLU A 18 0.90 4.31 -36.29
C GLU A 18 -0.17 3.42 -36.94
N ASN A 19 -1.47 3.76 -36.84
CA ASN A 19 -2.48 3.61 -37.91
C ASN A 19 -3.93 3.86 -37.44
N VAL A 20 -4.57 4.84 -38.09
CA VAL A 20 -6.02 5.14 -38.16
C VAL A 20 -6.71 5.56 -36.85
N THR A 21 -7.05 6.85 -36.79
CA THR A 21 -8.00 7.49 -35.87
C THR A 21 -9.37 6.80 -35.89
N LYS A 22 -9.51 5.72 -35.12
CA LYS A 22 -10.81 5.22 -34.69
C LYS A 22 -11.22 6.08 -33.49
N ILE A 23 -12.07 7.07 -33.73
CA ILE A 23 -12.72 7.83 -32.66
C ILE A 23 -13.67 6.85 -31.96
N GLU A 24 -13.18 6.16 -30.94
CA GLU A 24 -14.06 5.44 -30.02
C GLU A 24 -14.96 6.47 -29.33
N PRO A 25 -16.28 6.23 -29.26
CA PRO A 25 -17.18 7.15 -28.58
C PRO A 25 -16.71 7.27 -27.13
N ILE A 26 -16.43 8.49 -26.69
CA ILE A 26 -16.11 8.81 -25.29
C ILE A 26 -17.34 8.41 -24.46
N ARG A 27 -17.33 7.18 -23.92
CA ARG A 27 -18.31 6.72 -22.94
C ARG A 27 -18.11 7.61 -21.72
N MET A 28 -19.06 8.50 -21.49
CA MET A 28 -19.04 9.35 -20.31
C MET A 28 -19.04 8.42 -19.09
N PRO A 29 -18.01 8.46 -18.22
CA PRO A 29 -18.03 7.67 -17.01
C PRO A 29 -19.30 8.02 -16.24
N THR A 30 -19.98 6.99 -15.75
CA THR A 30 -21.20 7.19 -14.97
C THR A 30 -20.90 8.04 -13.73
N ILE A 31 -21.91 8.69 -13.14
CA ILE A 31 -21.76 9.53 -11.93
C ILE A 31 -20.99 8.85 -10.78
N GLU A 32 -21.07 7.53 -10.68
CA GLU A 32 -20.30 6.73 -9.71
C GLU A 32 -18.81 6.62 -10.09
N GLU A 33 -18.49 6.48 -11.38
CA GLU A 33 -17.11 6.46 -11.90
C GLU A 33 -16.45 7.85 -11.86
N MET A 34 -17.20 8.92 -12.07
CA MET A 34 -16.67 10.29 -11.90
C MET A 34 -16.32 10.59 -10.44
N ARG A 35 -17.15 10.15 -9.49
CA ARG A 35 -16.85 10.30 -8.06
C ARG A 35 -15.63 9.49 -7.65
N ALA A 36 -15.47 8.29 -8.20
CA ALA A 36 -14.24 7.52 -8.03
C ALA A 36 -13.04 8.30 -8.57
N GLN A 37 -13.10 8.87 -9.78
CA GLN A 37 -12.01 9.68 -10.32
C GLN A 37 -11.68 10.92 -9.45
N GLU A 38 -12.68 11.62 -8.90
CA GLU A 38 -12.42 12.75 -7.99
C GLU A 38 -11.77 12.29 -6.66
N VAL A 39 -12.21 11.16 -6.12
CA VAL A 39 -11.62 10.53 -4.93
C VAL A 39 -10.18 10.11 -5.19
N TRP A 40 -9.89 9.54 -6.36
CA TRP A 40 -8.56 9.10 -6.76
C TRP A 40 -7.63 10.26 -7.18
N ASN A 41 -8.20 11.38 -7.64
CA ASN A 41 -7.44 12.60 -7.96
C ASN A 41 -7.14 13.46 -6.72
N ASN A 42 -7.84 13.21 -5.60
CA ASN A 42 -7.52 13.84 -4.33
C ASN A 42 -6.45 13.05 -3.58
N CYS A 43 -5.23 13.58 -3.53
CA CYS A 43 -4.12 12.95 -2.81
C CYS A 43 -4.44 12.65 -1.35
N ALA A 44 -5.23 13.49 -0.68
CA ALA A 44 -5.61 13.23 0.71
C ALA A 44 -6.51 11.99 0.83
N VAL A 45 -7.52 11.86 -0.04
CA VAL A 45 -8.45 10.73 0.02
C VAL A 45 -7.75 9.45 -0.45
N LYS A 46 -6.97 9.51 -1.54
CA LYS A 46 -6.14 8.39 -2.04
C LYS A 46 -5.18 7.87 -0.96
N SER A 47 -4.57 8.76 -0.19
CA SER A 47 -3.64 8.40 0.90
C SER A 47 -4.34 7.83 2.14
N VAL A 48 -5.53 8.35 2.49
CA VAL A 48 -6.31 7.82 3.62
C VAL A 48 -6.84 6.43 3.26
N ALA A 49 -7.39 6.25 2.05
CA ALA A 49 -7.89 4.97 1.60
C ALA A 49 -6.79 3.90 1.57
N SER A 50 -5.60 4.22 1.03
CA SER A 50 -4.45 3.32 1.04
C SER A 50 -3.93 3.04 2.46
N GLY A 51 -3.96 4.05 3.35
CA GLY A 51 -3.61 3.88 4.76
C GLY A 51 -4.57 2.94 5.50
N VAL A 52 -5.88 3.03 5.24
CA VAL A 52 -6.89 2.11 5.82
C VAL A 52 -6.69 0.69 5.29
N MET A 53 -6.49 0.54 3.98
CA MET A 53 -6.24 -0.77 3.36
C MET A 53 -4.93 -1.40 3.90
N GLY A 54 -3.85 -0.62 3.98
CA GLY A 54 -2.59 -1.05 4.57
C GLY A 54 -2.73 -1.39 6.06
N GLY A 55 -3.45 -0.59 6.83
CA GLY A 55 -3.75 -0.85 8.24
C GLY A 55 -4.51 -2.16 8.46
N GLY A 56 -5.51 -2.45 7.60
CA GLY A 56 -6.26 -3.71 7.62
C GLY A 56 -5.36 -4.93 7.38
N LEU A 57 -4.51 -4.86 6.35
CA LEU A 57 -3.52 -5.90 6.07
C LEU A 57 -2.50 -6.05 7.22
N GLY A 58 -2.07 -4.94 7.82
CA GLY A 58 -1.16 -4.94 8.96
C GLY A 58 -1.77 -5.52 10.23
N LEU A 59 -3.06 -5.28 10.48
CA LEU A 59 -3.81 -5.88 11.58
C LEU A 59 -3.91 -7.39 11.40
N MET A 60 -4.25 -7.85 10.19
CA MET A 60 -4.34 -9.27 9.86
C MET A 60 -2.98 -9.96 10.00
N MET A 61 -1.93 -9.38 9.42
CA MET A 61 -0.56 -9.90 9.53
C MET A 61 -0.08 -9.93 10.99
N GLY A 62 -0.39 -8.89 11.78
CA GLY A 62 -0.01 -8.81 13.19
C GLY A 62 -0.76 -9.82 14.07
N LEU A 63 -2.02 -10.11 13.76
CA LEU A 63 -2.79 -11.14 14.45
C LEU A 63 -2.27 -12.55 14.09
N PHE A 64 -1.97 -12.77 12.82
CA PHE A 64 -1.40 -14.04 12.33
C PHE A 64 -0.05 -14.32 12.96
N MET A 65 0.87 -13.35 12.93
CA MET A 65 2.18 -13.51 13.57
C MET A 65 2.04 -13.64 15.10
N GLY A 66 1.12 -12.91 15.71
CA GLY A 66 0.82 -13.05 17.14
C GLY A 66 0.27 -14.43 17.52
N ALA A 67 -0.37 -15.13 16.59
CA ALA A 67 -0.87 -16.49 16.77
C ALA A 67 0.24 -17.53 16.63
N LEU A 68 1.20 -17.30 15.72
CA LEU A 68 2.38 -18.14 15.57
C LEU A 68 3.40 -17.98 16.72
N ASP A 69 3.53 -16.77 17.26
CA ASP A 69 4.43 -16.43 18.37
C ASP A 69 3.89 -16.82 19.77
N ASN A 70 2.69 -17.43 19.86
CA ASN A 70 2.11 -17.93 21.12
C ASN A 70 2.20 -19.46 21.23
N PRO A 71 3.40 -20.06 21.47
CA PRO A 71 3.44 -21.42 21.96
C PRO A 71 2.85 -21.43 23.38
N ILE A 72 1.76 -22.18 23.54
CA ILE A 72 1.02 -22.45 24.78
C ILE A 72 1.99 -23.03 25.83
N MET A 73 2.73 -22.19 26.56
CA MET A 73 3.44 -22.62 27.75
C MET A 73 3.52 -21.53 28.81
N HIS A 74 2.37 -21.32 29.46
CA HIS A 74 2.26 -20.65 30.76
C HIS A 74 1.67 -21.63 31.76
N ASP A 75 2.47 -22.61 32.18
CA ASP A 75 2.09 -23.75 33.03
C ASP A 75 1.78 -23.39 34.50
N THR A 76 1.40 -22.13 34.79
CA THR A 76 1.14 -21.67 36.16
C THR A 76 -0.04 -20.68 36.30
N MET A 77 -0.89 -20.49 35.30
CA MET A 77 -2.03 -19.55 35.41
C MET A 77 -3.36 -20.17 34.92
N THR A 78 -4.46 -19.76 35.56
CA THR A 78 -5.83 -20.16 35.19
C THR A 78 -6.11 -19.85 33.72
N GLY A 79 -6.73 -20.77 32.97
CA GLY A 79 -6.96 -20.64 31.51
C GLY A 79 -7.66 -19.35 31.06
N ARG A 80 -8.47 -18.73 31.93
CA ARG A 80 -9.06 -17.40 31.68
C ARG A 80 -8.03 -16.27 31.71
N GLN A 81 -7.07 -16.30 32.63
CA GLN A 81 -6.00 -15.30 32.69
C GLN A 81 -5.03 -15.45 31.54
N GLN A 82 -4.70 -16.69 31.14
CA GLN A 82 -3.85 -16.95 29.96
C GLN A 82 -4.51 -16.43 28.68
N PHE A 83 -5.80 -16.72 28.48
CA PHE A 83 -6.51 -16.21 27.30
C PHE A 83 -6.55 -14.67 27.27
N VAL A 84 -6.80 -14.01 28.41
CA VAL A 84 -6.82 -12.56 28.49
C VAL A 84 -5.43 -11.95 28.27
N TYR A 85 -4.37 -12.55 28.81
CA TYR A 85 -2.99 -12.10 28.60
C TYR A 85 -2.54 -12.29 27.15
N THR A 86 -2.80 -13.47 26.56
CA THR A 86 -2.51 -13.77 25.16
C THR A 86 -3.29 -12.82 24.24
N ALA A 87 -4.59 -12.62 24.46
CA ALA A 87 -5.40 -11.68 23.67
C ALA A 87 -4.87 -10.24 23.77
N LYS A 88 -4.45 -9.81 24.97
CA LYS A 88 -3.88 -8.47 25.18
C LYS A 88 -2.53 -8.32 24.46
N GLN A 89 -1.66 -9.32 24.53
CA GLN A 89 -0.35 -9.31 23.87
C GLN A 89 -0.50 -9.34 22.34
N MET A 90 -1.37 -10.21 21.82
CA MET A 90 -1.70 -10.28 20.39
C MET A 90 -2.28 -8.95 19.90
N GLY A 91 -3.18 -8.34 20.68
CA GLY A 91 -3.76 -7.03 20.37
C GLY A 91 -2.71 -5.91 20.33
N GLN A 92 -1.80 -5.84 21.31
CA GLN A 92 -0.73 -4.84 21.31
C GLN A 92 0.22 -5.00 20.12
N ARG A 93 0.59 -6.24 19.77
CA ARG A 93 1.46 -6.53 18.62
C ARG A 93 0.76 -6.18 17.30
N SER A 94 -0.51 -6.59 17.16
CA SER A 94 -1.33 -6.27 15.99
C SER A 94 -1.53 -4.77 15.80
N TRP A 95 -1.71 -4.00 16.90
CA TRP A 95 -1.79 -2.55 16.85
C TRP A 95 -0.49 -1.90 16.35
N GLY A 96 0.67 -2.42 16.77
CA GLY A 96 1.97 -1.99 16.27
C GLY A 96 2.10 -2.21 14.77
N SER A 97 1.78 -3.43 14.29
CA SER A 97 1.81 -3.77 12.87
C SER A 97 0.84 -2.92 12.04
N CYS A 98 -0.42 -2.80 12.47
CA CYS A 98 -1.42 -1.94 11.86
C CYS A 98 -0.89 -0.52 11.65
N LYS A 99 -0.29 0.08 12.69
CA LYS A 99 0.28 1.43 12.59
C LYS A 99 1.40 1.52 11.54
N THR A 100 2.30 0.53 11.48
CA THR A 100 3.39 0.54 10.50
C THR A 100 2.88 0.44 9.07
N PHE A 101 1.97 -0.48 8.77
CA PHE A 101 1.43 -0.66 7.44
C PHE A 101 0.47 0.46 7.02
N ALA A 102 -0.29 1.04 7.96
CA ALA A 102 -1.11 2.21 7.68
C ALA A 102 -0.26 3.43 7.31
N VAL A 103 0.82 3.69 8.06
CA VAL A 103 1.76 4.77 7.74
C VAL A 103 2.48 4.51 6.41
N MET A 104 2.87 3.27 6.14
CA MET A 104 3.45 2.87 4.86
C MET A 104 2.51 3.15 3.68
N GLY A 105 1.28 2.66 3.74
CA GLY A 105 0.29 2.87 2.69
C GLY A 105 -0.05 4.34 2.48
N LEU A 106 -0.13 5.11 3.56
CA LEU A 106 -0.40 6.56 3.50
C LEU A 106 0.75 7.30 2.82
N VAL A 107 1.99 7.11 3.30
CA VAL A 107 3.16 7.84 2.78
C VAL A 107 3.44 7.48 1.33
N TYR A 108 3.32 6.19 0.97
CA TYR A 108 3.51 5.74 -0.40
C TYR A 108 2.54 6.40 -1.37
N SER A 109 1.24 6.32 -1.06
CA SER A 109 0.18 6.88 -1.89
C SER A 109 0.23 8.41 -1.96
N ALA A 110 0.60 9.08 -0.85
CA ALA A 110 0.80 10.52 -0.82
C ALA A 110 1.97 10.94 -1.71
N ALA A 111 3.11 10.23 -1.61
CA ALA A 111 4.29 10.53 -2.39
C ALA A 111 4.04 10.32 -3.89
N GLU A 112 3.41 9.20 -4.28
CA GLU A 112 3.03 8.98 -5.67
C GLU A 112 2.12 10.07 -6.19
N CYS A 113 1.03 10.39 -5.47
CA CYS A 113 0.07 11.39 -5.93
C CYS A 113 0.66 12.81 -6.03
N ILE A 114 1.52 13.21 -5.10
CA ILE A 114 2.18 14.53 -5.14
C ILE A 114 3.09 14.63 -6.37
N VAL A 115 3.90 13.60 -6.60
CA VAL A 115 4.85 13.63 -7.72
C VAL A 115 4.15 13.44 -9.06
N GLU A 116 3.07 12.66 -9.09
CA GLU A 116 2.19 12.51 -10.25
C GLU A 116 1.55 13.86 -10.61
N LYS A 117 1.01 14.61 -9.63
CA LYS A 117 0.49 15.96 -9.86
C LYS A 117 1.56 16.95 -10.33
N ALA A 118 2.80 16.81 -9.85
CA ALA A 118 3.89 17.68 -10.26
C ALA A 118 4.39 17.39 -11.69
N ARG A 119 4.38 16.11 -12.11
CA ARG A 119 4.94 15.66 -13.41
C ARG A 119 3.89 15.43 -14.49
N ALA A 120 2.60 15.37 -14.11
CA ALA A 120 1.46 15.03 -14.96
C ALA A 120 1.66 13.74 -15.78
N LYS A 121 2.47 12.81 -15.25
CA LYS A 121 2.80 11.51 -15.86
C LYS A 121 2.95 10.46 -14.77
N HIS A 122 2.41 9.27 -15.04
CA HIS A 122 2.69 8.05 -14.32
C HIS A 122 3.84 7.33 -15.02
N ASP A 123 5.00 7.28 -14.38
CA ASP A 123 6.18 6.57 -14.87
C ASP A 123 6.78 5.75 -13.72
N ILE A 124 7.50 4.68 -14.06
CA ILE A 124 8.21 3.80 -13.11
C ILE A 124 9.16 4.58 -12.19
N ILE A 125 9.75 5.67 -12.67
CA ILE A 125 10.63 6.54 -11.88
C ILE A 125 9.85 7.20 -10.74
N ASN A 126 8.60 7.58 -10.98
CA ASN A 126 7.75 8.18 -9.96
C ASN A 126 7.49 7.19 -8.81
N THR A 127 7.11 5.97 -9.17
CA THR A 127 6.91 4.85 -8.24
C THR A 127 8.19 4.49 -7.49
N ALA A 128 9.35 4.53 -8.14
CA ALA A 128 10.65 4.34 -7.48
C ALA A 128 10.96 5.45 -6.47
N VAL A 129 10.67 6.71 -6.80
CA VAL A 129 10.86 7.86 -5.89
C VAL A 129 9.90 7.76 -4.70
N ALA A 130 8.63 7.43 -4.93
CA ALA A 130 7.67 7.23 -3.85
C ALA A 130 8.08 6.07 -2.93
N GLY A 131 8.56 4.96 -3.50
CA GLY A 131 9.17 3.85 -2.76
C GLY A 131 10.36 4.31 -1.92
N CYS A 132 11.31 5.04 -2.51
CA CYS A 132 12.46 5.57 -1.79
C CYS A 132 12.05 6.51 -0.64
N VAL A 133 11.14 7.44 -0.89
CA VAL A 133 10.65 8.39 0.12
C VAL A 133 9.99 7.64 1.27
N THR A 134 9.17 6.65 0.97
CA THR A 134 8.47 5.83 1.95
C THR A 134 9.44 5.00 2.81
N GLY A 135 10.35 4.27 2.16
CA GLY A 135 11.35 3.44 2.84
C GLY A 135 12.37 4.25 3.64
N GLY A 136 12.76 5.42 3.11
CA GLY A 136 13.61 6.40 3.78
C GLY A 136 12.92 7.03 4.99
N ALA A 137 11.64 7.41 4.85
CA ALA A 137 10.87 8.06 5.92
C ALA A 137 10.66 7.13 7.11
N MET A 138 10.31 5.85 6.91
CA MET A 138 10.14 4.97 8.07
C MET A 138 11.45 4.45 8.66
N SER A 139 12.51 4.35 7.86
CA SER A 139 13.85 4.02 8.37
C SER A 139 14.60 5.21 8.95
N ALA A 140 14.06 6.43 8.86
CA ALA A 140 14.70 7.66 9.34
C ALA A 140 15.08 7.59 10.84
N ARG A 141 14.26 6.90 11.65
CA ARG A 141 14.52 6.71 13.09
C ARG A 141 15.72 5.81 13.38
N GLY A 142 16.14 4.99 12.42
CA GLY A 142 17.34 4.14 12.50
C GLY A 142 18.64 4.86 12.11
N GLY A 143 18.58 6.17 11.83
CA GLY A 143 19.72 6.97 11.39
C GLY A 143 19.89 7.00 9.86
N PRO A 144 20.86 7.78 9.36
CA PRO A 144 21.01 8.05 7.93
C PRO A 144 21.37 6.81 7.12
N LYS A 145 22.17 5.89 7.66
CA LYS A 145 22.52 4.63 6.98
C LYS A 145 21.29 3.73 6.80
N ALA A 146 20.44 3.63 7.82
CA ALA A 146 19.20 2.88 7.72
C ALA A 146 18.23 3.54 6.73
N ALA A 147 18.14 4.88 6.73
CA ALA A 147 17.32 5.62 5.77
C ALA A 147 17.77 5.37 4.31
N CYS A 148 19.07 5.40 4.03
CA CYS A 148 19.59 5.08 2.69
C CYS A 148 19.28 3.64 2.29
N MET A 149 19.51 2.67 3.17
CA MET A 149 19.22 1.27 2.89
C MET A 149 17.72 1.02 2.69
N GLY A 150 16.88 1.68 3.50
CA GLY A 150 15.42 1.65 3.36
C GLY A 150 14.95 2.27 2.03
N CYS A 151 15.50 3.42 1.64
CA CYS A 151 15.19 4.03 0.34
C CYS A 151 15.55 3.09 -0.82
N VAL A 152 16.77 2.55 -0.84
CA VAL A 152 17.21 1.64 -1.92
C VAL A 152 16.35 0.38 -1.95
N GLY A 153 16.06 -0.22 -0.78
CA GLY A 153 15.24 -1.43 -0.69
C GLY A 153 13.81 -1.22 -1.20
N PHE A 154 13.13 -0.16 -0.74
CA PHE A 154 11.77 0.11 -1.19
C PHE A 154 11.71 0.58 -2.64
N ALA A 155 12.66 1.40 -3.10
CA ALA A 155 12.70 1.81 -4.51
C ALA A 155 12.90 0.62 -5.46
N THR A 156 13.83 -0.28 -5.12
CA THR A 156 14.07 -1.49 -5.92
C THR A 156 12.87 -2.42 -5.90
N PHE A 157 12.24 -2.65 -4.73
CA PHE A 157 11.02 -3.44 -4.64
C PHE A 157 9.88 -2.88 -5.50
N SER A 158 9.63 -1.57 -5.43
CA SER A 158 8.60 -0.90 -6.24
C SER A 158 8.83 -1.06 -7.74
N VAL A 159 10.07 -0.88 -8.22
CA VAL A 159 10.41 -1.08 -9.64
C VAL A 159 10.24 -2.54 -10.07
N LEU A 160 10.59 -3.49 -9.20
CA LEU A 160 10.45 -4.91 -9.50
C LEU A 160 8.99 -5.34 -9.64
N ILE A 161 8.12 -4.85 -8.77
CA ILE A 161 6.68 -5.11 -8.82
C ILE A 161 6.07 -4.51 -10.08
N GLU A 162 6.38 -3.26 -10.41
CA GLU A 162 5.87 -2.60 -11.62
C GLU A 162 6.29 -3.37 -12.88
N LYS A 163 7.58 -3.74 -12.95
CA LYS A 163 8.11 -4.54 -14.07
C LYS A 163 7.50 -5.94 -14.14
N PHE A 164 7.12 -6.51 -13.00
CA PHE A 164 6.44 -7.80 -12.95
C PHE A 164 5.01 -7.68 -13.48
N PHE A 165 4.26 -6.65 -13.08
CA PHE A 165 2.91 -6.40 -13.60
C PHE A 165 2.90 -6.06 -15.08
N ASP A 166 3.83 -5.22 -15.55
CA ASP A 166 4.01 -4.90 -16.97
C ASP A 166 4.33 -6.11 -17.85
N ARG A 167 4.95 -7.15 -17.26
CA ARG A 167 5.31 -8.38 -17.97
C ARG A 167 4.19 -9.41 -18.01
N HIS A 168 3.21 -9.31 -17.12
CA HIS A 168 2.13 -10.27 -16.94
C HIS A 168 0.74 -9.74 -17.35
N THR A 169 0.66 -8.47 -17.74
CA THR A 169 -0.50 -7.82 -18.35
C THR A 169 -0.25 -7.65 -19.84
#